data_AF-A0A372J2I4-F1
#
_entry.id   AF-A0A372J2I4-F1
#
_cell.length_a   1.000
_cell.length_b   1.000
_cell.length_c   1.000
_cell.angle_alpha   90.00
_cell.angle_beta   90.00
_cell.angle_gamma   90.00
#
_symmetry.space_group_name_H-M   'P 1'
#
loop_
_entity.id
_entity.type
_entity.pdbx_description
1 polymer ?
#
loop_
_entity_poly.entity_id
_entity_poly.type
_entity_poly.pdbx_seq_one_letter_code
_entity_poly.pdbx_strand_id
1 'polypeptide(L)'
;MHVGEVAALAGVTVRALHHYDRIGLLSPSGRTAAGYRRYAPADLDRLHRVLVYRELGFPLEEVATLLDDPAADPAEHLRRQHRLLLDRLERTRAMVAAVEKEMEARQMGIALTPEERFEVFGEHDPAQYEAEAEERWGDTEAWAQSQRRTRGYTKEDWVRVKAEGEDVERRFAEAMRAGVPADSAQAMDVAEEHRQQISRNFYDCPPGMHAGLGRMYVEDERFTAHYERVAPGLARYVSTAVQANAARQGG
;
A
#
# COMPACT_ATOMS: atom_id res chain seq x y z
N MET A 1 1.62 -53.84 10.96
CA MET A 1 0.53 -52.96 11.43
C MET A 1 -0.60 -52.96 10.41
N HIS A 2 -1.86 -52.94 10.85
CA HIS A 2 -3.02 -52.90 9.96
C HIS A 2 -3.24 -51.50 9.39
N VAL A 3 -3.92 -51.40 8.26
CA VAL A 3 -4.15 -50.12 7.55
C VAL A 3 -4.78 -49.02 8.42
N GLY A 4 -5.68 -49.37 9.35
CA GLY A 4 -6.32 -48.40 10.25
C GLY A 4 -5.35 -47.82 11.29
N GLU A 5 -4.49 -48.66 11.86
CA GLU A 5 -3.46 -48.26 12.80
C GLU A 5 -2.40 -47.37 12.12
N VAL A 6 -2.02 -47.71 10.88
CA VAL A 6 -1.10 -46.89 10.07
C VAL A 6 -1.70 -45.53 9.73
N ALA A 7 -2.97 -45.51 9.33
CA ALA A 7 -3.70 -44.27 9.05
C ALA A 7 -3.72 -43.34 10.27
N ALA A 8 -4.04 -43.88 11.44
CA ALA A 8 -4.05 -43.13 12.70
C ALA A 8 -2.66 -42.62 13.08
N LEU A 9 -1.63 -43.48 13.01
CA LEU A 9 -0.26 -43.11 13.36
C LEU A 9 0.31 -42.01 12.45
N ALA A 10 0.07 -42.14 11.15
CA ALA A 10 0.63 -41.25 10.14
C ALA A 10 -0.25 -40.03 9.84
N GLY A 11 -1.37 -39.85 10.56
CA GLY A 11 -2.28 -38.71 10.38
C GLY A 11 -2.91 -38.64 8.98
N VAL A 12 -3.07 -39.78 8.29
CA VAL A 12 -3.67 -39.86 6.96
C VAL A 12 -4.93 -40.71 6.96
N THR A 13 -5.79 -40.50 5.97
CA THR A 13 -6.98 -41.35 5.84
C THR A 13 -6.61 -42.72 5.29
N VAL A 14 -7.39 -43.75 5.66
CA VAL A 14 -7.29 -45.09 5.03
C VAL A 14 -7.47 -44.98 3.50
N ARG A 15 -8.30 -44.05 3.03
CA ARG A 15 -8.48 -43.75 1.61
C ARG A 15 -7.18 -43.26 0.95
N ALA A 16 -6.39 -42.44 1.63
CA ALA A 16 -5.10 -41.98 1.13
C ALA A 16 -4.10 -43.15 1.02
N LEU A 17 -4.02 -44.02 2.02
CA LEU A 17 -3.18 -45.23 1.95
C LEU A 17 -3.60 -46.18 0.82
N HIS A 18 -4.90 -46.37 0.61
CA HIS A 18 -5.40 -47.13 -0.55
C HIS A 18 -5.10 -46.46 -1.89
N HIS A 19 -5.07 -45.14 -1.92
CA HIS A 19 -4.68 -44.42 -3.12
C HIS A 19 -3.18 -44.60 -3.40
N TYR A 20 -2.32 -44.46 -2.40
CA TYR A 20 -0.88 -44.67 -2.53
C TYR A 20 -0.53 -46.08 -2.99
N ASP A 21 -1.23 -47.10 -2.47
CA ASP A 21 -1.08 -48.49 -2.94
C ASP A 21 -1.49 -48.64 -4.40
N ARG A 22 -2.61 -48.02 -4.82
CA ARG A 22 -3.10 -48.11 -6.20
C ARG A 22 -2.15 -47.49 -7.22
N ILE A 23 -1.47 -46.41 -6.85
CA ILE A 23 -0.51 -45.72 -7.72
C ILE A 23 0.92 -46.25 -7.57
N GLY A 24 1.13 -47.30 -6.76
CA GLY A 24 2.46 -47.89 -6.51
C GLY A 24 3.38 -47.04 -5.61
N LEU A 25 2.91 -45.90 -5.09
CA LEU A 25 3.69 -45.02 -4.23
C LEU A 25 4.01 -45.66 -2.88
N LEU A 26 3.08 -46.44 -2.33
CA LEU A 26 3.28 -47.19 -1.09
C LEU A 26 2.40 -48.44 -1.10
N SER A 27 3.00 -49.61 -1.30
CA SER A 27 2.30 -50.89 -1.22
C SER A 27 2.59 -51.63 0.08
N PRO A 28 1.59 -52.32 0.67
CA PRO A 28 1.79 -53.09 1.89
C PRO A 28 2.70 -54.30 1.61
N SER A 29 3.69 -54.51 2.48
CA SER A 29 4.58 -55.67 2.42
C SER A 29 3.87 -57.02 2.55
N GLY A 30 2.62 -57.05 3.04
CA GLY A 30 1.85 -58.29 3.08
C GLY A 30 0.37 -58.12 3.34
N ARG A 31 -0.31 -59.26 3.46
CA ARG A 31 -1.72 -59.35 3.83
C ARG A 31 -1.91 -60.35 4.97
N THR A 32 -2.94 -60.15 5.78
CA THR A 32 -3.33 -61.14 6.80
C THR A 32 -4.04 -62.34 6.16
N ALA A 33 -4.23 -63.41 6.92
CA ALA A 33 -4.98 -64.60 6.47
C ALA A 33 -6.41 -64.27 5.99
N ALA A 34 -7.02 -63.20 6.52
CA ALA A 34 -8.32 -62.70 6.11
C ALA A 34 -8.27 -61.67 4.95
N GLY A 35 -7.11 -61.46 4.33
CA GLY A 35 -6.93 -60.59 3.15
C GLY A 35 -6.65 -59.10 3.43
N TYR A 36 -6.62 -58.68 4.69
CA TYR A 36 -6.38 -57.28 5.07
C TYR A 36 -4.92 -56.85 4.86
N ARG A 37 -4.69 -55.61 4.42
CA ARG A 37 -3.35 -55.04 4.22
C ARG A 37 -2.57 -54.98 5.53
N ARG A 38 -1.30 -55.38 5.46
CA ARG A 38 -0.35 -55.36 6.58
C ARG A 38 0.92 -54.65 6.15
N TYR A 39 1.29 -53.62 6.89
CA TYR A 39 2.48 -52.83 6.66
C TYR A 39 3.60 -53.25 7.62
N ALA A 40 4.78 -53.47 7.07
CA ALA A 40 6.03 -53.74 7.79
C ALA A 40 6.77 -52.43 8.13
N PRO A 41 7.76 -52.44 9.02
CA PRO A 41 8.53 -51.23 9.38
C PRO A 41 9.09 -50.47 8.17
N ALA A 42 9.63 -51.18 7.17
CA ALA A 42 10.15 -50.57 5.95
C ALA A 42 9.07 -49.79 5.15
N ASP A 43 7.82 -50.25 5.18
CA ASP A 43 6.71 -49.54 4.56
C ASP A 43 6.41 -48.24 5.32
N LEU A 44 6.59 -48.23 6.65
CA LEU A 44 6.40 -47.03 7.47
C LEU A 44 7.51 -46.01 7.21
N ASP A 45 8.75 -46.45 7.04
CA ASP A 45 9.87 -45.58 6.67
C ASP A 45 9.67 -44.95 5.29
N ARG A 46 9.11 -45.72 4.34
CA ARG A 46 8.71 -45.18 3.03
C ARG A 46 7.55 -44.19 3.17
N LEU A 47 6.51 -44.53 3.93
CA LEU A 47 5.37 -43.65 4.18
C LEU A 47 5.82 -42.32 4.81
N HIS A 48 6.72 -42.36 5.79
CA HIS A 48 7.26 -41.15 6.41
C HIS A 48 7.91 -40.24 5.36
N ARG A 49 8.78 -40.79 4.50
CA ARG A 49 9.42 -40.02 3.41
C ARG A 49 8.39 -39.45 2.43
N VAL A 50 7.37 -40.22 2.06
CA VAL A 50 6.27 -39.74 1.20
C VAL A 50 5.58 -38.52 1.81
N LEU A 51 5.31 -38.55 3.11
CA LEU A 51 4.64 -37.45 3.81
C LEU A 51 5.51 -36.20 3.87
N VAL A 52 6.81 -36.34 4.16
CA VAL A 52 7.76 -35.22 4.15
C VAL A 52 7.77 -34.51 2.79
N TYR A 53 7.89 -35.24 1.68
CA TYR A 53 7.86 -34.60 0.36
C TYR A 53 6.49 -34.01 0.03
N ARG A 54 5.39 -34.65 0.43
CA ARG A 54 4.05 -34.08 0.22
C ARG A 54 3.88 -32.76 0.96
N GLU A 55 4.38 -32.66 2.20
CA GLU A 55 4.34 -31.42 2.99
C GLU A 55 5.18 -30.31 2.35
N LEU A 56 6.28 -30.67 1.68
CA LEU A 56 7.09 -29.73 0.89
C LEU A 56 6.44 -29.36 -0.47
N GLY A 57 5.23 -29.82 -0.76
CA GLY A 57 4.45 -29.43 -1.93
C GLY A 57 4.72 -30.26 -3.19
N PHE A 58 5.41 -31.39 -3.07
CA PHE A 58 5.74 -32.24 -4.21
C PHE A 58 4.52 -33.03 -4.71
N PRO A 59 4.31 -33.11 -6.04
CA PRO A 59 3.31 -34.00 -6.60
C PRO A 59 3.70 -35.46 -6.38
N LEU A 60 2.72 -36.31 -6.10
CA LEU A 60 2.93 -37.72 -5.70
C LEU A 60 3.74 -38.54 -6.73
N GLU A 61 3.63 -38.19 -8.01
CA GLU A 61 4.36 -38.83 -9.12
C GLU A 61 5.87 -38.54 -9.05
N GLU A 62 6.25 -37.30 -8.71
CA GLU A 62 7.65 -36.94 -8.48
C GLU A 62 8.20 -37.62 -7.22
N VAL A 63 7.37 -37.73 -6.17
CA VAL A 63 7.75 -38.44 -4.94
C VAL A 63 8.03 -39.92 -5.22
N ALA A 64 7.19 -40.59 -6.02
CA ALA A 64 7.44 -41.98 -6.42
C ALA A 64 8.80 -42.11 -7.14
N THR A 65 9.03 -41.25 -8.14
CA THR A 65 10.28 -41.25 -8.92
C THR A 65 11.51 -41.09 -8.03
N LEU A 66 11.47 -40.16 -7.05
CA LEU A 66 12.59 -39.92 -6.13
C LEU A 66 12.87 -41.08 -5.18
N LEU A 67 11.83 -41.79 -4.75
CA LEU A 67 11.97 -42.88 -3.80
C LEU A 67 12.32 -44.22 -4.47
N ASP A 68 12.05 -44.34 -5.77
CA ASP A 68 12.27 -45.56 -6.55
C ASP A 68 13.58 -45.54 -7.35
N ASP A 69 14.15 -44.37 -7.62
CA ASP A 69 15.44 -44.22 -8.30
C ASP A 69 16.62 -44.28 -7.29
N PRO A 70 17.45 -45.34 -7.30
CA PRO A 70 18.61 -45.45 -6.40
C PRO A 70 19.74 -44.45 -6.71
N ALA A 71 19.73 -43.87 -7.92
CA ALA A 71 20.72 -42.88 -8.36
C ALA A 71 20.24 -41.44 -8.10
N ALA A 72 18.98 -41.24 -7.70
CA ALA A 72 18.49 -39.92 -7.36
C ALA A 72 19.22 -39.40 -6.11
N ASP A 73 19.75 -38.17 -6.17
CA ASP A 73 20.19 -37.42 -5.00
C ASP A 73 19.01 -36.57 -4.48
N PRO A 74 18.39 -36.96 -3.34
CA PRO A 74 17.29 -36.20 -2.78
C PRO A 74 17.69 -34.77 -2.41
N ALA A 75 18.95 -34.52 -2.04
CA ALA A 75 19.44 -33.20 -1.72
C ALA A 75 19.53 -32.30 -2.96
N GLU A 76 19.98 -32.83 -4.10
CA GLU A 76 19.96 -32.10 -5.37
C GLU A 76 18.54 -31.71 -5.78
N HIS A 77 17.59 -32.63 -5.63
CA HIS A 77 16.19 -32.38 -5.96
C HIS A 77 15.57 -31.29 -5.08
N LEU A 78 15.81 -31.34 -3.77
CA LEU A 78 15.40 -30.28 -2.84
C LEU A 78 16.02 -28.93 -3.18
N ARG A 79 17.31 -28.88 -3.55
CA ARG A 79 17.97 -27.63 -4.01
C ARG A 79 17.35 -27.09 -5.29
N ARG A 80 16.97 -27.95 -6.24
CA ARG A 80 16.28 -27.53 -7.47
C ARG A 80 14.93 -26.88 -7.15
N GLN A 81 14.17 -27.49 -6.27
CA GLN A 81 12.84 -27.01 -5.89
C GLN A 81 12.90 -25.74 -5.07
N HIS A 82 13.87 -25.64 -4.15
CA HIS A 82 14.17 -24.40 -3.46
C HIS A 82 14.43 -23.24 -4.43
N ARG A 83 15.23 -23.46 -5.49
CA ARG A 83 15.46 -22.43 -6.53
C ARG A 83 14.17 -22.03 -7.26
N LEU A 84 13.36 -23.00 -7.69
CA LEU A 84 12.09 -22.74 -8.37
C LEU A 84 11.11 -21.93 -7.50
N LEU A 85 11.07 -22.21 -6.19
CA LEU A 85 10.27 -21.47 -5.23
C LEU A 85 10.76 -20.03 -5.05
N LEU A 86 12.07 -19.82 -4.97
CA LEU A 86 12.65 -18.46 -4.94
C LEU A 86 12.31 -17.67 -6.22
N ASP A 87 12.43 -18.28 -7.40
CA ASP A 87 12.07 -17.64 -8.67
C ASP A 87 10.58 -17.29 -8.75
N ARG A 88 9.72 -18.12 -8.14
CA ARG A 88 8.29 -17.83 -8.03
C ARG A 88 8.00 -16.71 -7.04
N LEU A 89 8.73 -16.67 -5.92
CA LEU A 89 8.61 -15.61 -4.91
C LEU A 89 8.96 -14.25 -5.53
N GLU A 90 10.08 -14.15 -6.25
CA GLU A 90 10.50 -12.93 -6.91
C GLU A 90 9.48 -12.47 -7.96
N ARG A 91 8.96 -13.39 -8.79
CA ARG A 91 7.88 -13.05 -9.75
C ARG A 91 6.61 -12.58 -9.06
N THR A 92 6.24 -13.20 -7.94
CA THR A 92 5.07 -12.79 -7.15
C THR A 92 5.28 -11.40 -6.56
N ARG A 93 6.47 -11.12 -6.00
CA ARG A 93 6.83 -9.78 -5.48
C ARG A 93 6.75 -8.70 -6.55
N ALA A 94 7.28 -8.97 -7.75
CA ALA A 94 7.18 -8.03 -8.87
C ALA A 94 5.73 -7.76 -9.27
N MET A 95 4.87 -8.79 -9.22
CA MET A 95 3.45 -8.65 -9.53
C MET A 95 2.69 -7.86 -8.46
N VAL A 96 3.03 -8.07 -7.17
CA VAL A 96 2.49 -7.27 -6.06
C VAL A 96 2.86 -5.79 -6.25
N ALA A 97 4.14 -5.49 -6.51
CA ALA A 97 4.57 -4.11 -6.75
C ALA A 97 3.89 -3.46 -7.97
N ALA A 98 3.64 -4.22 -9.03
CA ALA A 98 2.88 -3.72 -10.18
C ALA A 98 1.42 -3.43 -9.83
N VAL A 99 0.77 -4.27 -9.01
CA VAL A 99 -0.59 -4.03 -8.53
C VAL A 99 -0.64 -2.83 -7.58
N GLU A 100 0.33 -2.69 -6.67
CA GLU A 100 0.48 -1.52 -5.79
C GLU A 100 0.59 -0.24 -6.63
N LYS A 101 1.46 -0.21 -7.64
CA LYS A 101 1.59 0.92 -8.57
C LYS A 101 0.29 1.24 -9.32
N GLU A 102 -0.47 0.22 -9.73
CA GLU A 102 -1.77 0.42 -10.39
C GLU A 102 -2.87 0.87 -9.42
N MET A 103 -2.83 0.40 -8.18
CA MET A 103 -3.72 0.85 -7.11
C MET A 103 -3.41 2.29 -6.76
N GLU A 104 -2.14 2.65 -6.55
CA GLU A 104 -1.66 4.01 -6.43
C GLU A 104 -2.12 4.86 -7.60
N ALA A 105 -1.89 4.46 -8.86
CA ALA A 105 -2.35 5.24 -10.02
C ALA A 105 -3.87 5.47 -10.08
N ARG A 106 -4.68 4.57 -9.48
CA ARG A 106 -6.14 4.70 -9.39
C ARG A 106 -6.62 5.38 -8.10
N GLN A 107 -5.83 5.32 -7.04
CA GLN A 107 -6.12 5.85 -5.72
C GLN A 107 -5.59 7.28 -5.56
N MET A 108 -4.52 7.62 -6.28
CA MET A 108 -4.01 8.97 -6.55
C MET A 108 -4.98 9.75 -7.46
N GLY A 109 -6.17 10.01 -6.94
CA GLY A 109 -6.61 11.36 -6.58
C GLY A 109 -6.70 12.47 -7.63
N ILE A 110 -6.29 12.23 -8.88
CA ILE A 110 -6.40 13.19 -9.97
C ILE A 110 -6.79 12.37 -11.21
N ALA A 111 -8.07 12.41 -11.59
CA ALA A 111 -8.59 11.83 -12.83
C ALA A 111 -8.11 12.60 -14.08
N LEU A 112 -6.87 13.09 -14.06
CA LEU A 112 -6.22 13.79 -15.16
C LEU A 112 -5.18 12.87 -15.77
N THR A 113 -5.20 12.82 -17.09
CA THR A 113 -4.10 12.28 -17.89
C THR A 113 -2.80 13.04 -17.58
N PRO A 114 -1.62 12.43 -17.85
CA PRO A 114 -0.34 13.13 -17.68
C PRO A 114 -0.29 14.50 -18.39
N GLU A 115 -0.91 14.60 -19.57
CA GLU A 115 -1.02 15.83 -20.34
C GLU A 115 -1.86 16.88 -19.59
N GLU A 116 -3.04 16.50 -19.10
CA GLU A 116 -3.90 17.40 -18.34
C GLU A 116 -3.27 17.83 -17.00
N ARG A 117 -2.52 16.95 -16.33
CA ARG A 117 -1.74 17.34 -15.13
C ARG A 117 -0.71 18.40 -15.45
N PHE A 118 0.05 18.21 -16.53
CA PHE A 118 1.04 19.20 -16.96
C PHE A 118 0.37 20.53 -17.34
N GLU A 119 -0.78 20.51 -18.00
CA GLU A 119 -1.53 21.72 -18.33
C GLU A 119 -2.04 22.48 -17.09
N VAL A 120 -2.46 21.77 -16.05
CA VAL A 120 -3.05 22.38 -14.84
C VAL A 120 -1.97 22.81 -13.84
N PHE A 121 -0.96 21.96 -13.59
CA PHE A 121 0.02 22.14 -12.52
C PHE A 121 1.44 22.48 -13.01
N GLY A 122 1.73 22.29 -14.30
CA GLY A 122 3.05 22.56 -14.87
C GLY A 122 4.16 21.75 -14.21
N GLU A 123 5.27 22.40 -13.88
CA GLU A 123 6.40 21.77 -13.17
C GLU A 123 6.11 21.49 -11.68
N HIS A 124 5.03 22.05 -11.13
CA HIS A 124 4.65 21.95 -9.71
C HIS A 124 3.54 20.91 -9.51
N ASP A 125 3.76 19.68 -9.99
CA ASP A 125 2.80 18.58 -9.89
C ASP A 125 2.62 18.14 -8.42
N PRO A 126 1.40 18.22 -7.85
CA PRO A 126 1.11 17.77 -6.49
C PRO A 126 1.50 16.31 -6.22
N ALA A 127 1.52 15.45 -7.26
CA ALA A 127 1.91 14.05 -7.14
C ALA A 127 3.34 13.86 -6.64
N GLN A 128 4.23 14.85 -6.83
CA GLN A 128 5.61 14.79 -6.36
C GLN A 128 5.73 14.78 -4.82
N TYR A 129 4.69 15.23 -4.11
CA TYR A 129 4.67 15.34 -2.65
C TYR A 129 3.69 14.36 -2.00
N GLU A 130 2.99 13.53 -2.78
CA GLU A 130 1.91 12.68 -2.28
C GLU A 130 2.43 11.59 -1.34
N ALA A 131 3.53 10.91 -1.71
CA ALA A 131 4.12 9.87 -0.86
C ALA A 131 4.57 10.42 0.51
N GLU A 132 5.16 11.63 0.54
CA GLU A 132 5.54 12.29 1.78
C GLU A 132 4.30 12.71 2.59
N ALA A 133 3.26 13.20 1.92
CA ALA A 133 2.01 13.59 2.57
C ALA A 133 1.27 12.38 3.16
N GLU A 134 1.28 11.24 2.47
CA GLU A 134 0.74 9.97 2.97
C GLU A 134 1.54 9.46 4.16
N GLU A 135 2.89 9.49 4.10
CA GLU A 135 3.73 9.08 5.23
C GLU A 135 3.46 9.92 6.48
N ARG A 136 3.26 11.24 6.30
CA ARG A 136 3.07 12.18 7.42
C ARG A 136 1.64 12.26 7.93
N TRP A 137 0.64 12.06 7.06
CA TRP A 137 -0.77 12.36 7.36
C TRP A 137 -1.74 11.25 6.97
N GLY A 138 -1.27 10.13 6.42
CA GLY A 138 -2.09 9.04 5.88
C GLY A 138 -3.10 8.45 6.87
N ASP A 139 -2.74 8.42 8.16
CA ASP A 139 -3.59 7.92 9.25
C ASP A 139 -4.59 8.96 9.78
N THR A 140 -4.67 10.15 9.17
CA THR A 140 -5.56 11.23 9.63
C THR A 140 -6.90 11.22 8.89
N GLU A 141 -7.96 11.63 9.59
CA GLU A 141 -9.28 11.83 8.96
C GLU A 141 -9.23 12.93 7.88
N ALA A 142 -8.36 13.94 8.04
CA ALA A 142 -8.16 14.99 7.04
C ALA A 142 -7.65 14.41 5.70
N TRP A 143 -6.70 13.48 5.76
CA TRP A 143 -6.22 12.75 4.58
C TRP A 143 -7.34 11.95 3.93
N ALA A 144 -8.07 11.15 4.73
CA ALA A 144 -9.18 10.35 4.23
C ALA A 144 -10.30 11.21 3.60
N GLN A 145 -10.59 12.38 4.18
CA GLN A 145 -11.54 13.35 3.61
C GLN A 145 -11.04 13.92 2.28
N SER A 146 -9.77 14.35 2.21
CA SER A 146 -9.13 14.86 1.00
C SER A 146 -9.33 13.88 -0.14
N GLN A 147 -8.91 12.62 0.09
CA GLN A 147 -9.03 11.56 -0.90
C GLN A 147 -10.47 11.31 -1.34
N ARG A 148 -11.45 11.38 -0.41
CA ARG A 148 -12.87 11.24 -0.78
C ARG A 148 -13.39 12.40 -1.64
N ARG A 149 -12.97 13.64 -1.37
CA ARG A 149 -13.47 14.83 -2.08
C ARG A 149 -12.83 14.96 -3.46
N THR A 150 -11.51 14.80 -3.54
CA THR A 150 -10.76 15.01 -4.78
C THR A 150 -10.86 13.84 -5.75
N ARG A 151 -11.25 12.63 -5.29
CA ARG A 151 -11.46 11.46 -6.16
C ARG A 151 -12.37 11.70 -7.36
N GLY A 152 -13.34 12.61 -7.23
CA GLY A 152 -14.28 12.95 -8.30
C GLY A 152 -13.91 14.19 -9.12
N TYR A 153 -12.77 14.84 -8.85
CA TYR A 153 -12.43 16.12 -9.48
C TYR A 153 -12.04 15.92 -10.94
N THR A 154 -12.72 16.69 -11.79
CA THR A 154 -12.40 16.84 -13.21
C THR A 154 -11.28 17.86 -13.42
N LYS A 155 -10.82 18.01 -14.66
CA LYS A 155 -9.88 19.06 -15.04
C LYS A 155 -10.40 20.43 -14.69
N GLU A 156 -11.67 20.68 -15.00
CA GLU A 156 -12.34 21.95 -14.72
C GLU A 156 -12.41 22.23 -13.22
N ASP A 157 -12.60 21.20 -12.39
CA ASP A 157 -12.54 21.33 -10.93
C ASP A 157 -11.15 21.75 -10.46
N TRP A 158 -10.10 21.09 -10.96
CA TRP A 158 -8.73 21.44 -10.60
C TRP A 158 -8.33 22.85 -11.07
N VAL A 159 -8.73 23.24 -12.28
CA VAL A 159 -8.53 24.61 -12.78
C VAL A 159 -9.23 25.63 -11.88
N ARG A 160 -10.48 25.37 -11.49
CA ARG A 160 -11.23 26.24 -10.57
C ARG A 160 -10.52 26.35 -9.23
N VAL A 161 -10.15 25.22 -8.61
CA VAL A 161 -9.50 25.19 -7.29
C VAL A 161 -8.16 25.92 -7.31
N LYS A 162 -7.36 25.74 -8.37
CA LYS A 162 -6.11 26.47 -8.58
C LYS A 162 -6.36 27.98 -8.69
N ALA A 163 -7.32 28.40 -9.52
CA ALA A 163 -7.66 29.80 -9.70
C ALA A 163 -8.15 30.46 -8.39
N GLU A 164 -8.95 29.75 -7.59
CA GLU A 164 -9.36 30.21 -6.25
C GLU A 164 -8.14 30.40 -5.33
N GLY A 165 -7.17 29.50 -5.37
CA GLY A 165 -5.98 29.58 -4.51
C GLY A 165 -5.07 30.74 -4.91
N GLU A 166 -4.82 30.89 -6.21
CA GLU A 166 -4.06 32.01 -6.76
C GLU A 166 -4.72 33.37 -6.49
N ASP A 167 -6.06 33.42 -6.45
CA ASP A 167 -6.81 34.62 -6.07
C ASP A 167 -6.55 35.04 -4.63
N VAL A 168 -6.64 34.07 -3.70
CA VAL A 168 -6.36 34.28 -2.28
C VAL A 168 -4.91 34.73 -2.07
N GLU A 169 -3.94 34.05 -2.70
CA GLU A 169 -2.52 34.42 -2.61
C GLU A 169 -2.26 35.82 -3.15
N ARG A 170 -2.88 36.17 -4.29
CA ARG A 170 -2.78 37.50 -4.87
C ARG A 170 -3.31 38.57 -3.92
N ARG A 171 -4.45 38.33 -3.27
CA ARG A 171 -5.05 39.27 -2.30
C ARG A 171 -4.20 39.45 -1.05
N PHE A 172 -3.55 38.39 -0.55
CA PHE A 172 -2.55 38.52 0.50
C PHE A 172 -1.37 39.39 0.05
N ALA A 173 -0.85 39.15 -1.16
CA ALA A 173 0.27 39.91 -1.70
C ALA A 173 -0.09 41.40 -1.90
N GLU A 174 -1.30 41.69 -2.37
CA GLU A 174 -1.82 43.06 -2.53
C GLU A 174 -1.94 43.77 -1.18
N ALA A 175 -2.52 43.11 -0.16
CA ALA A 175 -2.62 43.67 1.20
C ALA A 175 -1.23 43.95 1.79
N MET A 176 -0.29 43.01 1.64
CA MET A 176 1.09 43.17 2.10
C MET A 176 1.80 44.34 1.40
N ARG A 177 1.69 44.45 0.07
CA ARG A 177 2.31 45.55 -0.71
C ARG A 177 1.70 46.91 -0.38
N ALA A 178 0.41 46.94 -0.01
CA ALA A 178 -0.25 48.14 0.47
C ALA A 178 0.14 48.54 1.91
N GLY A 179 0.98 47.75 2.59
CA GLY A 179 1.41 48.01 3.96
C GLY A 179 0.35 47.70 5.02
N VAL A 180 -0.68 46.93 4.67
CA VAL A 180 -1.73 46.51 5.60
C VAL A 180 -1.12 45.53 6.61
N PRO A 181 -1.25 45.74 7.93
CA PRO A 181 -0.73 44.79 8.92
C PRO A 181 -1.32 43.39 8.75
N ALA A 182 -0.49 42.36 8.92
CA ALA A 182 -0.91 40.96 8.73
C ALA A 182 -1.95 40.49 9.76
N ASP A 183 -2.03 41.14 10.92
CA ASP A 183 -3.03 40.89 11.97
C ASP A 183 -4.25 41.81 11.88
N SER A 184 -4.37 42.60 10.80
CA SER A 184 -5.53 43.45 10.56
C SER A 184 -6.78 42.64 10.20
N ALA A 185 -7.97 43.24 10.38
CA ALA A 185 -9.23 42.64 9.96
C ALA A 185 -9.21 42.23 8.48
N GLN A 186 -8.68 43.09 7.60
CA GLN A 186 -8.57 42.81 6.17
C GLN A 186 -7.73 41.55 5.89
N ALA A 187 -6.55 41.43 6.50
CA ALA A 187 -5.68 40.28 6.30
C ALA A 187 -6.29 38.99 6.90
N MET A 188 -6.94 39.09 8.05
CA MET A 188 -7.64 37.97 8.68
C MET A 188 -8.87 37.51 7.89
N ASP A 189 -9.55 38.41 7.18
CA ASP A 189 -10.67 38.05 6.31
C ASP A 189 -10.20 37.27 5.08
N VAL A 190 -9.07 37.66 4.48
CA VAL A 190 -8.41 36.86 3.41
C VAL A 190 -7.96 35.51 3.97
N ALA A 191 -7.44 35.45 5.20
CA ALA A 191 -7.10 34.20 5.85
C ALA A 191 -8.32 33.31 6.13
N GLU A 192 -9.47 33.90 6.45
CA GLU A 192 -10.69 33.13 6.64
C GLU A 192 -11.21 32.56 5.31
N GLU A 193 -11.16 33.33 4.24
CA GLU A 193 -11.47 32.83 2.90
C GLU A 193 -10.52 31.69 2.48
N HIS A 194 -9.22 31.84 2.74
CA HIS A 194 -8.23 30.80 2.52
C HIS A 194 -8.59 29.50 3.26
N ARG A 195 -8.96 29.61 4.55
CA ARG A 195 -9.38 28.46 5.36
C ARG A 195 -10.64 27.80 4.79
N GLN A 196 -11.63 28.60 4.41
CA GLN A 196 -12.89 28.10 3.87
C GLN A 196 -12.71 27.44 2.51
N GLN A 197 -11.80 27.93 1.68
CA GLN A 197 -11.43 27.29 0.42
C GLN A 197 -10.83 25.90 0.67
N ILE A 198 -9.83 25.79 1.56
CA ILE A 198 -9.25 24.49 1.96
C ILE A 198 -10.35 23.58 2.50
N SER A 199 -11.19 24.14 3.39
CA SER A 199 -12.28 23.42 4.03
C SER A 199 -13.38 22.97 3.09
N ARG A 200 -13.52 23.58 1.91
CA ARG A 200 -14.49 23.20 0.89
C ARG A 200 -13.92 22.13 -0.02
N ASN A 201 -12.69 22.33 -0.47
CA ASN A 201 -12.11 21.56 -1.56
C ASN A 201 -11.42 20.27 -1.08
N PHE A 202 -10.82 20.26 0.11
CA PHE A 202 -9.98 19.14 0.54
C PHE A 202 -10.51 18.44 1.79
N TYR A 203 -10.56 19.11 2.93
CA TYR A 203 -10.93 18.49 4.21
C TYR A 203 -11.37 19.54 5.21
N ASP A 204 -12.18 19.16 6.19
CA ASP A 204 -12.62 20.09 7.24
C ASP A 204 -11.41 20.71 7.95
N CYS A 205 -11.23 22.01 7.80
CA CYS A 205 -10.06 22.73 8.28
C CYS A 205 -10.46 23.67 9.42
N PRO A 206 -10.52 23.19 10.69
CA PRO A 206 -10.81 24.05 11.82
C PRO A 206 -9.70 25.11 12.00
N PRO A 207 -9.99 26.26 12.65
CA PRO A 207 -9.01 27.35 12.77
C PRO A 207 -7.65 26.93 13.33
N GLY A 208 -7.62 26.01 14.31
CA GLY A 208 -6.37 25.47 14.86
C GLY A 208 -5.55 24.64 13.85
N MET A 209 -6.20 23.93 12.93
CA MET A 209 -5.52 23.19 11.86
C MET A 209 -4.95 24.16 10.82
N HIS A 210 -5.69 25.21 10.47
CA HIS A 210 -5.23 26.26 9.57
C HIS A 210 -4.01 26.99 10.15
N ALA A 211 -4.04 27.32 11.44
CA ALA A 211 -2.88 27.82 12.18
C ALA A 211 -1.66 26.89 12.10
N GLY A 212 -1.87 25.56 12.10
CA GLY A 212 -0.82 24.58 11.85
C GLY A 212 -0.20 24.71 10.46
N LEU A 213 -1.03 24.77 9.41
CA LEU A 213 -0.58 24.99 8.03
C LEU A 213 0.19 26.31 7.89
N GLY A 214 -0.31 27.38 8.52
CA GLY A 214 0.36 28.68 8.55
C GLY A 214 1.78 28.64 9.10
N ARG A 215 2.07 27.82 10.12
CA ARG A 215 3.45 27.64 10.62
C ARG A 215 4.31 26.90 9.62
N MET A 216 3.78 25.82 9.06
CA MET A 216 4.47 24.99 8.09
C MET A 216 4.87 25.78 6.83
N TYR A 217 4.08 26.78 6.40
CA TYR A 217 4.45 27.65 5.27
C TYR A 217 5.76 28.44 5.45
N VAL A 218 6.23 28.59 6.70
CA VAL A 218 7.49 29.28 7.05
C VAL A 218 8.57 28.29 7.50
N GLU A 219 8.17 27.17 8.11
CA GLU A 219 9.10 26.16 8.64
C GLU A 219 9.66 25.25 7.54
N ASP A 220 8.93 25.03 6.45
CA ASP A 220 9.37 24.23 5.31
C ASP A 220 9.81 25.16 4.15
N GLU A 221 11.08 25.00 3.74
CA GLU A 221 11.72 25.83 2.72
C GLU A 221 10.99 25.76 1.36
N ARG A 222 10.34 24.64 1.03
CA ARG A 222 9.63 24.48 -0.24
C ARG A 222 8.37 25.35 -0.30
N PHE A 223 7.60 25.33 0.78
CA PHE A 223 6.42 26.18 0.91
C PHE A 223 6.81 27.66 1.02
N THR A 224 7.89 27.95 1.76
CA THR A 224 8.44 29.31 1.82
C THR A 224 8.79 29.81 0.42
N ALA A 225 9.56 29.03 -0.34
CA ALA A 225 9.97 29.38 -1.70
C ALA A 225 8.77 29.63 -2.64
N HIS A 226 7.67 28.90 -2.48
CA HIS A 226 6.44 29.14 -3.24
C HIS A 226 5.90 30.55 -3.02
N TYR A 227 5.63 30.94 -1.77
CA TYR A 227 5.08 32.26 -1.44
C TYR A 227 6.06 33.40 -1.75
N GLU A 228 7.36 33.20 -1.53
CA GLU A 228 8.38 34.23 -1.81
C GLU A 228 8.49 34.56 -3.30
N ARG A 229 8.17 33.62 -4.20
CA ARG A 229 8.07 33.91 -5.65
C ARG A 229 6.92 34.83 -6.00
N VAL A 230 5.82 34.81 -5.24
CA VAL A 230 4.66 35.67 -5.47
C VAL A 230 4.94 37.09 -4.98
N ALA A 231 5.48 37.23 -3.76
CA ALA A 231 6.01 38.49 -3.24
C ALA A 231 7.02 38.23 -2.10
N PRO A 232 8.15 38.96 -2.05
CA PRO A 232 9.09 38.83 -0.95
C PRO A 232 8.44 39.12 0.41
N GLY A 233 8.61 38.22 1.38
CA GLY A 233 8.04 38.28 2.72
C GLY A 233 6.63 37.71 2.85
N LEU A 234 6.02 37.23 1.76
CA LEU A 234 4.62 36.78 1.75
C LEU A 234 4.40 35.55 2.63
N ALA A 235 5.36 34.62 2.71
CA ALA A 235 5.22 33.42 3.53
C ALA A 235 4.94 33.77 5.00
N ARG A 236 5.72 34.73 5.52
CA ARG A 236 5.56 35.23 6.89
C ARG A 236 4.25 36.01 7.06
N TYR A 237 3.89 36.83 6.08
CA TYR A 237 2.65 37.60 6.11
C TYR A 237 1.42 36.69 6.21
N VAL A 238 1.33 35.68 5.34
CA VAL A 238 0.25 34.69 5.33
C VAL A 238 0.23 33.94 6.66
N SER A 239 1.40 33.48 7.14
CA SER A 239 1.50 32.80 8.43
C SER A 239 0.92 33.63 9.58
N THR A 240 1.33 34.90 9.69
CA THR A 240 0.82 35.81 10.74
C THR A 240 -0.68 36.04 10.62
N ALA A 241 -1.20 36.28 9.41
CA ALA A 241 -2.63 36.47 9.19
C ALA A 241 -3.47 35.24 9.57
N VAL A 242 -2.96 34.05 9.24
CA VAL A 242 -3.59 32.78 9.59
C VAL A 242 -3.58 32.54 11.11
N GLN A 243 -2.48 32.84 11.81
CA GLN A 243 -2.46 32.77 13.28
C GLN A 243 -3.45 33.76 13.91
N ALA A 244 -3.47 35.00 13.43
CA ALA A 244 -4.35 36.04 13.94
C ALA A 244 -5.83 35.68 13.73
N ASN A 245 -6.18 35.15 12.54
CA ASN A 245 -7.55 34.70 12.27
C ASN A 245 -7.96 33.53 13.16
N ALA A 246 -7.06 32.59 13.43
CA ALA A 246 -7.34 31.48 14.35
C ALA A 246 -7.58 31.99 15.79
N ALA A 247 -6.77 32.93 16.26
CA ALA A 247 -6.97 33.57 17.56
C ALA A 247 -8.30 34.34 17.64
N ARG A 248 -8.70 35.03 16.56
CA ARG A 248 -9.98 35.75 16.46
C ARG A 248 -11.20 34.84 16.63
N GLN A 249 -11.10 33.58 16.23
CA GLN A 249 -12.21 32.62 16.29
C GLN A 249 -12.21 31.73 17.53
N GLY A 250 -11.08 31.65 18.24
CA GLY A 250 -10.95 30.90 19.48
C GLY A 250 -11.16 31.72 20.76
N GLY A 251 -11.40 33.03 20.62
CA GLY A 251 -11.70 33.96 21.71
C GLY A 251 -13.19 34.14 21.99
#